data_AF-A0A952PI34-F1
#
_entry.id   AF-A0A952PI34-F1
#
_cell.length_a   1.000
_cell.length_b   1.000
_cell.length_c   1.000
_cell.angle_alpha   90.00
_cell.angle_beta   90.00
_cell.angle_gamma   90.00
#
_symmetry.space_group_name_H-M   'P 1'
#
loop_
_entity.id
_entity.type
_entity.pdbx_description
1 polymer ?
#
loop_
_entity_poly.entity_id
_entity_poly.type
_entity_poly.pdbx_seq_one_letter_code
_entity_poly.pdbx_strand_id
1 'polypeptide(L)'
;MEKKLKELKTRLEEVSNLNSATAVLGWDQATFMPPAGANSRGRQMATLASLSQEKFTDPAIGKLLDELQPYAEGLPYDSDDAALIRKTRSDYEKAVKVPPAWVAKFSTHSAVSYQAWTEARPANNFKAVEDKLKTTLDLSREYANFFPGYEHIADPLIDGPDPGMKASDIRRVFGELREQLVPLVKTITEQAMADDSPLRAGYPEDEQLAFGMQVAKDYGFDFNRGRQDKSPHPFMTSFAIDDVRITTRVQEGDLSDALFSTLHETGHALYELGIDPALEGTPLAGGTSSGVHESQSRTWENIIGRSRGFWEHYYPKLQKQFPGQLNRVSLDEFYRAINKVSRSLIRTDADEVTYNLHVMLRFELELELLEGKLEVKDLPEAWHARYQADLGIHAPSDVDGVLQDVHWYGGAIGGEFQGYTLGNIMSALFYDAALKAHPDIPQQTGQGQFGTLHSWLKDNLYRHGSKFTPNELIERVTGGPLRIEPYIQYLKTKYGELYTL
;
A
#
# COMPACT_ATOMS: atom_id res chain seq x y z
N MET A 1 32.41 -13.61 -17.02
CA MET A 1 31.35 -13.20 -16.08
C MET A 1 30.03 -12.97 -16.81
N GLU A 2 30.02 -12.29 -17.94
CA GLU A 2 28.84 -12.10 -18.81
C GLU A 2 27.99 -13.34 -19.05
N LYS A 3 28.59 -14.50 -19.39
CA LYS A 3 27.84 -15.76 -19.60
C LYS A 3 27.05 -16.19 -18.35
N LYS A 4 27.64 -16.05 -17.16
CA LYS A 4 27.01 -16.43 -15.87
C LYS A 4 25.91 -15.46 -15.49
N LEU A 5 26.14 -14.16 -15.68
CA LEU A 5 25.13 -13.14 -15.45
C LEU A 5 23.93 -13.34 -16.38
N LYS A 6 24.17 -13.66 -17.66
CA LYS A 6 23.11 -13.99 -18.62
C LYS A 6 22.31 -15.22 -18.16
N GLU A 7 23.00 -16.27 -17.70
CA GLU A 7 22.32 -17.45 -17.15
C GLU A 7 21.47 -17.11 -15.92
N LEU A 8 21.98 -16.29 -14.99
CA LEU A 8 21.22 -15.82 -13.83
C LEU A 8 19.97 -15.06 -14.28
N LYS A 9 20.10 -14.08 -15.18
CA LYS A 9 18.97 -13.29 -15.71
C LYS A 9 17.91 -14.19 -16.36
N THR A 10 18.31 -15.16 -17.18
CA THR A 10 17.36 -16.12 -17.80
C THR A 10 16.58 -16.93 -16.75
N ARG A 11 17.24 -17.39 -15.68
CA ARG A 11 16.56 -18.13 -14.60
C ARG A 11 15.58 -17.24 -13.83
N LEU A 12 15.97 -15.99 -13.55
CA LEU A 12 15.10 -15.02 -12.86
C LEU A 12 13.91 -14.60 -13.72
N GLU A 13 14.10 -14.48 -15.03
CA GLU A 13 13.02 -14.17 -15.99
C GLU A 13 11.97 -15.29 -16.02
N GLU A 14 12.36 -16.56 -15.96
CA GLU A 14 11.40 -17.67 -15.83
C GLU A 14 10.57 -17.56 -14.54
N VAL A 15 11.21 -17.23 -13.41
CA VAL A 15 10.52 -17.01 -12.12
C VAL A 15 9.56 -15.82 -12.22
N SER A 16 10.03 -14.71 -12.80
CA SER A 16 9.23 -13.50 -13.01
C SER A 16 7.99 -13.81 -13.85
N ASN A 17 8.12 -14.52 -14.96
CA ASN A 17 7.01 -14.88 -15.84
C ASN A 17 5.94 -15.74 -15.14
N LEU A 18 6.35 -16.67 -14.26
CA LEU A 18 5.41 -17.47 -13.46
C LEU A 18 4.66 -16.61 -12.43
N ASN A 19 5.34 -15.65 -11.81
CA ASN A 19 4.73 -14.70 -10.89
C ASN A 19 3.74 -13.78 -11.62
N SER A 20 4.12 -13.22 -12.77
CA SER A 20 3.26 -12.41 -13.63
C SER A 20 2.01 -13.17 -14.07
N ALA A 21 2.15 -14.43 -14.50
CA ALA A 21 1.01 -15.27 -14.85
C ALA A 21 0.08 -15.51 -13.65
N THR A 22 0.65 -15.71 -12.46
CA THR A 22 -0.12 -15.82 -11.21
C THR A 22 -0.88 -14.54 -10.89
N ALA A 23 -0.25 -13.37 -11.09
CA ALA A 23 -0.86 -12.07 -10.87
C ALA A 23 -2.05 -11.83 -11.83
N VAL A 24 -1.94 -12.18 -13.13
CA VAL A 24 -3.08 -12.09 -14.07
C VAL A 24 -4.24 -12.98 -13.62
N LEU A 25 -3.96 -14.19 -13.15
CA LEU A 25 -4.98 -15.08 -12.60
C LEU A 25 -5.65 -14.50 -11.34
N GLY A 26 -4.88 -13.82 -10.48
CA GLY A 26 -5.38 -13.10 -9.32
C GLY A 26 -6.27 -11.91 -9.70
N TRP A 27 -5.86 -11.12 -10.68
CA TRP A 27 -6.67 -10.02 -11.21
C TRP A 27 -7.99 -10.51 -11.78
N ASP A 28 -7.98 -11.57 -12.60
CA ASP A 28 -9.20 -12.14 -13.17
C ASP A 28 -10.11 -12.70 -12.06
N GLN A 29 -9.53 -13.28 -11.01
CA GLN A 29 -10.27 -13.78 -9.85
C GLN A 29 -11.08 -12.67 -9.17
N ALA A 30 -10.52 -11.46 -9.10
CA ALA A 30 -11.12 -10.31 -8.42
C ALA A 30 -12.06 -9.46 -9.31
N THR A 31 -12.13 -9.74 -10.61
CA THR A 31 -12.84 -8.90 -11.60
C THR A 31 -13.87 -9.68 -12.42
N PHE A 32 -13.45 -10.67 -13.21
CA PHE A 32 -14.28 -11.33 -14.23
C PHE A 32 -14.63 -12.80 -13.94
N MET A 33 -13.92 -13.44 -13.01
CA MET A 33 -14.07 -14.88 -12.76
C MET A 33 -15.48 -15.22 -12.25
N PRO A 34 -16.19 -16.19 -12.88
CA PRO A 34 -17.45 -16.70 -12.35
C PRO A 34 -17.24 -17.33 -10.96
N PRO A 35 -18.18 -17.18 -10.01
CA PRO A 35 -18.03 -17.70 -8.64
C PRO A 35 -17.69 -19.20 -8.56
N ALA A 36 -18.26 -20.02 -9.44
CA ALA A 36 -18.00 -21.47 -9.49
C ALA A 36 -16.56 -21.84 -9.91
N GLY A 37 -15.78 -20.89 -10.43
CA GLY A 37 -14.39 -21.07 -10.87
C GLY A 37 -13.36 -21.07 -9.73
N ALA A 38 -13.73 -20.60 -8.53
CA ALA A 38 -12.79 -20.32 -7.43
C ALA A 38 -11.86 -21.50 -7.09
N ASN A 39 -12.41 -22.72 -6.97
CA ASN A 39 -11.60 -23.90 -6.65
C ASN A 39 -10.57 -24.23 -7.73
N SER A 40 -10.94 -24.08 -9.01
CA SER A 40 -10.03 -24.35 -10.13
C SER A 40 -8.96 -23.26 -10.25
N ARG A 41 -9.35 -21.99 -10.05
CA ARG A 41 -8.43 -20.85 -10.02
C ARG A 41 -7.38 -21.00 -8.92
N GLY A 42 -7.81 -21.37 -7.71
CA GLY A 42 -6.91 -21.62 -6.60
C GLY A 42 -5.86 -22.70 -6.91
N ARG A 43 -6.26 -23.81 -7.55
CA ARG A 43 -5.30 -24.86 -7.98
C ARG A 43 -4.32 -24.38 -9.05
N GLN A 44 -4.77 -23.56 -10.01
CA GLN A 44 -3.89 -22.98 -11.04
C GLN A 44 -2.82 -22.09 -10.42
N MET A 45 -3.23 -21.14 -9.57
CA MET A 45 -2.31 -20.22 -8.88
C MET A 45 -1.35 -20.97 -7.96
N ALA A 46 -1.82 -21.97 -7.20
CA ALA A 46 -0.97 -22.78 -6.34
C ALA A 46 0.11 -23.57 -7.13
N THR A 47 -0.24 -24.06 -8.33
CA THR A 47 0.71 -24.75 -9.21
C THR A 47 1.81 -23.79 -9.68
N LEU A 48 1.44 -22.61 -10.17
CA LEU A 48 2.41 -21.61 -10.66
C LEU A 48 3.29 -21.09 -9.54
N ALA A 49 2.74 -20.79 -8.37
CA ALA A 49 3.49 -20.34 -7.19
C ALA A 49 4.50 -21.40 -6.74
N SER A 50 4.11 -22.69 -6.73
CA SER A 50 5.02 -23.79 -6.37
C SER A 50 6.19 -23.91 -7.35
N LEU A 51 5.91 -23.83 -8.66
CA LEU A 51 6.94 -23.87 -9.70
C LEU A 51 7.89 -22.66 -9.63
N SER A 52 7.34 -21.47 -9.35
CA SER A 52 8.12 -20.24 -9.18
C SER A 52 9.08 -20.38 -7.99
N GLN A 53 8.57 -20.85 -6.84
CA GLN A 53 9.37 -21.06 -5.64
C GLN A 53 10.46 -22.13 -5.86
N GLU A 54 10.12 -23.26 -6.48
CA GLU A 54 11.09 -24.33 -6.80
C GLU A 54 12.24 -23.79 -7.66
N LYS A 55 11.90 -23.04 -8.71
CA LYS A 55 12.89 -22.43 -9.62
C LYS A 55 13.74 -21.38 -8.93
N PHE A 56 13.13 -20.53 -8.11
CA PHE A 56 13.85 -19.45 -7.42
C PHE A 56 14.82 -19.98 -6.36
N THR A 57 14.47 -21.10 -5.71
CA THR A 57 15.30 -21.71 -4.68
C THR A 57 16.28 -22.77 -5.21
N ASP A 58 16.36 -22.98 -6.53
CA ASP A 58 17.32 -23.87 -7.16
C ASP A 58 18.77 -23.54 -6.71
N PRO A 59 19.53 -24.52 -6.16
CA PRO A 59 20.93 -24.33 -5.75
C PRO A 59 21.84 -23.73 -6.85
N ALA A 60 21.49 -23.89 -8.12
CA ALA A 60 22.20 -23.26 -9.23
C ALA A 60 22.16 -21.72 -9.16
N ILE A 61 21.07 -21.12 -8.71
CA ILE A 61 20.98 -19.66 -8.49
C ILE A 61 21.96 -19.24 -7.40
N GLY A 62 21.98 -19.96 -6.27
CA GLY A 62 22.93 -19.74 -5.18
C GLY A 62 24.37 -19.75 -5.66
N LYS A 63 24.75 -20.81 -6.39
CA LYS A 63 26.09 -20.95 -6.97
C LYS A 63 26.45 -19.84 -7.96
N LEU A 64 25.53 -19.45 -8.85
CA LEU A 64 25.77 -18.39 -9.83
C LEU A 64 26.08 -17.07 -9.15
N LEU A 65 25.29 -16.72 -8.14
CA LEU A 65 25.45 -15.52 -7.35
C LEU A 65 26.78 -15.52 -6.56
N ASP A 66 27.19 -16.66 -5.97
CA ASP A 66 28.51 -16.77 -5.30
C ASP A 66 29.66 -16.53 -6.31
N GLU A 67 29.55 -17.09 -7.51
CA GLU A 67 30.54 -16.91 -8.57
C GLU A 67 30.52 -15.50 -9.19
N LEU A 68 29.40 -14.77 -9.08
CA LEU A 68 29.22 -13.41 -9.57
C LEU A 68 29.54 -12.35 -8.51
N GLN A 69 29.70 -12.72 -7.24
CA GLN A 69 29.99 -11.77 -6.17
C GLN A 69 31.23 -10.89 -6.44
N PRO A 70 32.41 -11.43 -6.83
CA PRO A 70 33.57 -10.58 -7.13
C PRO A 70 33.37 -9.67 -8.34
N TYR A 71 32.50 -10.06 -9.28
CA TYR A 71 32.13 -9.21 -10.40
C TYR A 71 31.27 -8.03 -9.94
N ALA A 72 30.27 -8.28 -9.08
CA ALA A 72 29.43 -7.23 -8.51
C ALA A 72 30.23 -6.23 -7.67
N GLU A 73 31.19 -6.70 -6.88
CA GLU A 73 32.08 -5.86 -6.06
C GLU A 73 33.00 -4.96 -6.90
N GLY A 74 33.29 -5.34 -8.15
CA GLY A 74 34.09 -4.54 -9.09
C GLY A 74 33.28 -3.51 -9.89
N LEU A 75 31.96 -3.49 -9.76
CA LEU A 75 31.07 -2.55 -10.46
C LEU A 75 30.72 -1.35 -9.57
N PRO A 76 30.29 -0.21 -10.16
CA PRO A 76 29.63 0.84 -9.40
C PRO A 76 28.43 0.28 -8.63
N TYR A 77 28.27 0.73 -7.38
CA TYR A 77 27.24 0.24 -6.46
C TYR A 77 25.80 0.31 -7.02
N ASP A 78 25.54 1.35 -7.83
CA ASP A 78 24.25 1.66 -8.44
C ASP A 78 24.07 1.12 -9.86
N SER A 79 25.03 0.35 -10.38
CA SER A 79 24.86 -0.38 -11.63
C SER A 79 23.72 -1.40 -11.51
N ASP A 80 22.98 -1.63 -12.61
CA ASP A 80 21.86 -2.58 -12.63
C ASP A 80 22.31 -4.00 -12.24
N ASP A 81 23.46 -4.43 -12.75
CA ASP A 81 23.99 -5.77 -12.47
C ASP A 81 24.39 -5.94 -10.99
N ALA A 82 25.06 -4.96 -10.39
CA ALA A 82 25.42 -5.04 -8.97
C ALA A 82 24.18 -5.04 -8.07
N ALA A 83 23.21 -4.19 -8.39
CA ALA A 83 21.93 -4.14 -7.67
C ALA A 83 21.14 -5.45 -7.82
N LEU A 84 21.07 -6.01 -9.03
CA LEU A 84 20.38 -7.26 -9.33
C LEU A 84 20.96 -8.41 -8.49
N ILE A 85 22.29 -8.56 -8.50
CA ILE A 85 22.99 -9.60 -7.76
C ILE A 85 22.74 -9.42 -6.25
N ARG A 86 22.86 -8.20 -5.72
CA ARG A 86 22.63 -7.90 -4.29
C ARG A 86 21.19 -8.18 -3.85
N LYS A 87 20.19 -7.70 -4.61
CA LYS A 87 18.77 -7.92 -4.32
C LYS A 87 18.42 -9.40 -4.38
N THR A 88 18.83 -10.07 -5.46
CA THR A 88 18.54 -11.50 -5.66
C THR A 88 19.23 -12.35 -4.59
N ARG A 89 20.46 -12.00 -4.20
CA ARG A 89 21.19 -12.63 -3.09
C ARG A 89 20.40 -12.56 -1.78
N SER A 90 19.96 -11.36 -1.40
CA SER A 90 19.14 -11.15 -0.21
C SER A 90 17.84 -11.97 -0.27
N ASP A 91 17.11 -11.90 -1.37
CA ASP A 91 15.84 -12.59 -1.54
C ASP A 91 16.01 -14.12 -1.53
N TYR A 92 17.04 -14.63 -2.22
CA TYR A 92 17.37 -16.05 -2.27
C TYR A 92 17.69 -16.59 -0.87
N GLU A 93 18.56 -15.90 -0.13
CA GLU A 93 18.93 -16.29 1.23
C GLU A 93 17.76 -16.30 2.20
N LYS A 94 16.77 -15.41 2.01
CA LYS A 94 15.53 -15.46 2.78
C LYS A 94 14.67 -16.65 2.36
N ALA A 95 14.47 -16.85 1.05
CA ALA A 95 13.61 -17.89 0.51
C ALA A 95 14.07 -19.30 0.88
N VAL A 96 15.38 -19.59 0.86
CA VAL A 96 15.90 -20.92 1.19
C VAL A 96 15.85 -21.26 2.69
N LYS A 97 15.70 -20.27 3.57
CA LYS A 97 15.57 -20.48 5.02
C LYS A 97 14.19 -21.01 5.41
N VAL A 98 13.17 -20.75 4.59
CA VAL A 98 11.79 -21.13 4.87
C VAL A 98 11.50 -22.51 4.27
N PRO A 99 11.18 -23.54 5.08
CA PRO A 99 10.94 -24.88 4.57
C PRO A 99 9.73 -24.93 3.63
N PRO A 100 9.79 -25.64 2.48
CA PRO A 100 8.65 -25.80 1.58
C PRO A 100 7.39 -26.36 2.25
N ALA A 101 7.56 -27.26 3.22
CA ALA A 101 6.45 -27.80 4.01
C ALA A 101 5.76 -26.75 4.88
N TRP A 102 6.52 -25.78 5.40
CA TRP A 102 5.94 -24.65 6.14
C TRP A 102 5.17 -23.72 5.20
N VAL A 103 5.73 -23.39 4.03
CA VAL A 103 5.05 -22.56 3.01
C VAL A 103 3.69 -23.17 2.64
N ALA A 104 3.66 -24.48 2.33
CA ALA A 104 2.43 -25.18 2.00
C ALA A 104 1.40 -25.18 3.15
N LYS A 105 1.87 -25.40 4.39
CA LYS A 105 1.03 -25.34 5.61
C LYS A 105 0.42 -23.95 5.78
N PHE A 106 1.24 -22.89 5.69
CA PHE A 106 0.80 -21.51 5.85
C PHE A 106 -0.18 -21.08 4.76
N SER A 107 0.09 -21.36 3.48
CA SER A 107 -0.82 -21.03 2.38
C SER A 107 -2.17 -21.73 2.49
N THR A 108 -2.17 -23.01 2.87
CA THR A 108 -3.42 -23.77 3.08
C THR A 108 -4.24 -23.19 4.23
N HIS A 109 -3.57 -22.91 5.36
CA HIS A 109 -4.20 -22.31 6.53
C HIS A 109 -4.79 -20.94 6.21
N SER A 110 -4.04 -20.08 5.53
CA SER A 110 -4.45 -18.71 5.16
C SER A 110 -5.71 -18.72 4.29
N ALA A 111 -5.80 -19.61 3.31
CA ALA A 111 -7.00 -19.75 2.47
C ALA A 111 -8.24 -20.19 3.28
N VAL A 112 -8.07 -21.14 4.20
CA VAL A 112 -9.15 -21.63 5.08
C VAL A 112 -9.57 -20.56 6.09
N SER A 113 -8.62 -19.81 6.63
CA SER A 113 -8.85 -18.70 7.55
C SER A 113 -9.61 -17.56 6.87
N TYR A 114 -9.19 -17.17 5.66
CA TYR A 114 -9.85 -16.15 4.87
C TYR A 114 -11.31 -16.52 4.59
N GLN A 115 -11.57 -17.74 4.10
CA GLN A 115 -12.93 -18.19 3.82
C GLN A 115 -13.81 -18.12 5.07
N ALA A 116 -13.32 -18.60 6.21
CA ALA A 116 -14.07 -18.51 7.46
C ALA A 116 -14.32 -17.06 7.90
N TRP A 117 -13.38 -16.14 7.67
CA TRP A 117 -13.58 -14.72 7.92
C TRP A 117 -14.67 -14.10 7.04
N THR A 118 -14.74 -14.47 5.74
CA THR A 118 -15.79 -13.95 4.84
C THR A 118 -17.20 -14.29 5.32
N GLU A 119 -17.36 -15.38 6.06
CA GLU A 119 -18.63 -15.80 6.67
C GLU A 119 -18.81 -15.22 8.09
N ALA A 120 -17.73 -15.19 8.88
CA ALA A 120 -17.74 -14.76 10.27
C ALA A 120 -17.95 -13.25 10.44
N ARG A 121 -17.36 -12.42 9.58
CA ARG A 121 -17.50 -10.96 9.62
C ARG A 121 -18.96 -10.52 9.51
N PRO A 122 -19.72 -10.85 8.44
CA PRO A 122 -21.12 -10.44 8.34
C PRO A 122 -22.02 -11.08 9.42
N ALA A 123 -21.59 -12.20 10.02
CA ALA A 123 -22.30 -12.87 11.11
C ALA A 123 -21.93 -12.34 12.52
N ASN A 124 -21.04 -11.35 12.64
CA ASN A 124 -20.49 -10.89 13.92
C ASN A 124 -19.98 -12.04 14.82
N ASN A 125 -19.26 -12.99 14.23
CA ASN A 125 -18.92 -14.25 14.89
C ASN A 125 -17.40 -14.44 15.00
N PHE A 126 -16.75 -13.64 15.84
CA PHE A 126 -15.30 -13.78 16.08
C PHE A 126 -14.92 -15.19 16.56
N LYS A 127 -15.81 -15.87 17.31
CA LYS A 127 -15.55 -17.22 17.81
C LYS A 127 -15.30 -18.24 16.68
N ALA A 128 -15.89 -18.04 15.50
CA ALA A 128 -15.68 -18.92 14.34
C ALA A 128 -14.26 -18.82 13.73
N VAL A 129 -13.54 -17.73 13.99
CA VAL A 129 -12.19 -17.48 13.47
C VAL A 129 -11.10 -17.51 14.54
N GLU A 130 -11.46 -17.50 15.82
CA GLU A 130 -10.52 -17.45 16.95
C GLU A 130 -9.41 -18.53 16.87
N ASP A 131 -9.76 -19.80 16.68
CA ASP A 131 -8.77 -20.88 16.62
C ASP A 131 -7.92 -20.82 15.35
N LYS A 132 -8.47 -20.24 14.27
CA LYS A 132 -7.72 -20.02 13.03
C LYS A 132 -6.70 -18.91 13.22
N LEU A 133 -7.08 -17.81 13.87
CA LEU A 133 -6.17 -16.73 14.22
C LEU A 133 -5.06 -17.19 15.18
N LYS A 134 -5.35 -18.07 16.15
CA LYS A 134 -4.30 -18.69 16.99
C LYS A 134 -3.28 -19.45 16.13
N THR A 135 -3.77 -20.24 15.18
CA THR A 135 -2.89 -20.96 14.24
C THR A 135 -2.11 -19.98 13.36
N THR A 136 -2.71 -18.88 12.91
CA THR A 136 -2.01 -17.81 12.17
C THR A 136 -0.90 -17.20 13.02
N LEU A 137 -1.15 -16.91 14.30
CA LEU A 137 -0.18 -16.34 15.22
C LEU A 137 1.01 -17.28 15.42
N ASP A 138 0.74 -18.56 15.67
CA ASP A 138 1.78 -19.57 15.85
C ASP A 138 2.63 -19.73 14.59
N LEU A 139 2.00 -19.78 13.41
CA LEU A 139 2.70 -19.82 12.13
C LEU A 139 3.54 -18.56 11.88
N SER A 140 3.05 -17.38 12.26
CA SER A 140 3.78 -16.12 12.11
C SER A 140 5.05 -16.10 12.99
N ARG A 141 4.95 -16.63 14.21
CA ARG A 141 6.12 -16.84 15.08
C ARG A 141 7.06 -17.90 14.53
N GLU A 142 6.55 -19.01 14.00
CA GLU A 142 7.36 -20.01 13.30
C GLU A 142 8.16 -19.37 12.14
N TYR A 143 7.51 -18.51 11.33
CA TYR A 143 8.15 -17.78 10.23
C TYR A 143 9.32 -16.93 10.71
N ALA A 144 9.08 -16.07 11.71
CA ALA A 144 10.11 -15.20 12.26
C ALA A 144 11.34 -16.00 12.76
N ASN A 145 11.10 -17.17 13.36
CA ASN A 145 12.15 -18.04 13.87
C ASN A 145 13.01 -18.72 12.79
N PHE A 146 12.64 -18.68 11.50
CA PHE A 146 13.55 -19.08 10.42
C PHE A 146 14.69 -18.07 10.20
N PHE A 147 14.60 -16.89 10.80
CA PHE A 147 15.57 -15.80 10.69
C PHE A 147 16.18 -15.45 12.05
N PRO A 148 16.94 -16.37 12.68
CA PRO A 148 17.49 -16.14 14.02
C PRO A 148 18.43 -14.92 14.04
N GLY A 149 18.43 -14.20 15.16
CA GLY A 149 19.25 -12.99 15.35
C GLY A 149 18.49 -11.67 15.20
N TYR A 150 17.16 -11.70 15.03
CA TYR A 150 16.32 -10.52 15.15
C TYR A 150 16.35 -9.94 16.58
N GLU A 151 16.08 -8.64 16.72
CA GLU A 151 15.96 -7.98 18.03
C GLU A 151 14.56 -8.16 18.61
N HIS A 152 13.56 -8.15 17.73
CA HIS A 152 12.16 -8.32 18.03
C HIS A 152 11.53 -9.41 17.15
N ILE A 153 10.61 -10.21 17.71
CA ILE A 153 9.91 -11.29 16.99
C ILE A 153 9.17 -10.81 15.73
N ALA A 154 8.83 -9.52 15.69
CA ALA A 154 8.16 -8.90 14.54
C ALA A 154 9.13 -8.45 13.44
N ASP A 155 10.44 -8.33 13.71
CA ASP A 155 11.37 -7.74 12.72
C ASP A 155 11.40 -8.52 11.39
N PRO A 156 11.46 -9.87 11.36
CA PRO A 156 11.43 -10.59 10.09
C PRO A 156 10.10 -10.43 9.33
N LEU A 157 9.01 -10.18 10.05
CA LEU A 157 7.67 -9.98 9.49
C LEU A 157 7.51 -8.56 8.93
N ILE A 158 8.13 -7.55 9.55
CA ILE A 158 8.19 -6.16 9.07
C ILE A 158 9.16 -6.01 7.89
N ASP A 159 10.30 -6.71 7.93
CA ASP A 159 11.34 -6.67 6.89
C ASP A 159 10.90 -7.28 5.55
N GLY A 160 9.84 -8.10 5.55
CA GLY A 160 9.21 -8.60 4.32
C GLY A 160 8.66 -7.47 3.44
N PRO A 161 7.62 -6.75 3.90
CA PRO A 161 7.02 -5.63 3.16
C PRO A 161 7.86 -4.36 3.15
N ASP A 162 8.65 -4.09 4.19
CA ASP A 162 9.47 -2.87 4.32
C ASP A 162 10.93 -3.23 4.66
N PRO A 163 11.74 -3.68 3.68
CA PRO A 163 13.08 -4.19 3.92
C PRO A 163 13.99 -3.21 4.67
N GLY A 164 14.61 -3.71 5.74
CA GLY A 164 15.51 -2.95 6.60
C GLY A 164 14.83 -2.18 7.74
N MET A 165 13.49 -2.18 7.84
CA MET A 165 12.78 -1.65 9.01
C MET A 165 12.67 -2.68 10.12
N LYS A 166 12.77 -2.22 11.37
CA LYS A 166 12.55 -3.02 12.59
C LYS A 166 11.39 -2.50 13.41
N ALA A 167 10.88 -3.31 14.33
CA ALA A 167 9.84 -2.90 15.26
C ALA A 167 10.24 -1.66 16.09
N SER A 168 11.53 -1.52 16.42
CA SER A 168 12.08 -0.35 17.13
C SER A 168 12.02 0.93 16.29
N ASP A 169 12.31 0.84 14.98
CA ASP A 169 12.21 1.98 14.05
C ASP A 169 10.75 2.44 13.91
N ILE A 170 9.83 1.49 13.70
CA ILE A 170 8.40 1.79 13.57
C ILE A 170 7.84 2.39 14.86
N ARG A 171 8.13 1.81 16.03
CA ARG A 171 7.71 2.35 17.33
C ARG A 171 8.17 3.79 17.53
N ARG A 172 9.42 4.11 17.17
CA ARG A 172 9.96 5.47 17.27
C ARG A 172 9.19 6.44 16.37
N VAL A 173 9.06 6.13 15.08
CA VAL A 173 8.34 6.97 14.11
C VAL A 173 6.87 7.14 14.51
N PHE A 174 6.21 6.07 14.96
CA PHE A 174 4.81 6.12 15.38
C PHE A 174 4.62 6.92 16.67
N GLY A 175 5.56 6.83 17.62
CA GLY A 175 5.56 7.65 18.83
C GLY A 175 5.64 9.14 18.51
N GLU A 176 6.63 9.54 17.71
CA GLU A 176 6.81 10.93 17.25
C GLU A 176 5.55 11.43 16.50
N LEU A 177 4.99 10.60 15.62
CA LEU A 177 3.79 10.95 14.85
C LEU A 177 2.55 11.09 15.75
N ARG A 178 2.36 10.17 16.70
CA ARG A 178 1.23 10.17 17.63
C ARG A 178 1.22 11.42 18.51
N GLU A 179 2.39 11.87 18.98
CA GLU A 179 2.53 13.11 19.76
C GLU A 179 2.03 14.35 19.01
N GLN A 180 2.14 14.37 17.68
CA GLN A 180 1.66 15.47 16.84
C GLN A 180 0.21 15.30 16.39
N LEU A 181 -0.21 14.08 16.05
CA LEU A 181 -1.55 13.81 15.50
C LEU A 181 -2.65 13.86 16.57
N VAL A 182 -2.42 13.33 17.77
CA VAL A 182 -3.48 13.29 18.80
C VAL A 182 -4.00 14.68 19.16
N PRO A 183 -3.14 15.69 19.43
CA PRO A 183 -3.60 17.06 19.62
C PRO A 183 -4.33 17.63 18.40
N LEU A 184 -3.82 17.38 17.19
CA LEU A 184 -4.42 17.88 15.95
C LEU A 184 -5.83 17.31 15.73
N VAL A 185 -6.00 16.00 15.88
CA VAL A 185 -7.30 15.32 15.82
C VAL A 185 -8.24 15.94 16.85
N LYS A 186 -7.79 16.09 18.10
CA LYS A 186 -8.61 16.67 19.17
C LYS A 186 -9.09 18.09 18.79
N THR A 187 -8.18 18.98 18.41
CA THR A 187 -8.52 20.36 18.06
C THR A 187 -9.52 20.44 16.91
N ILE A 188 -9.33 19.64 15.85
CA ILE A 188 -10.23 19.64 14.69
C ILE A 188 -11.62 19.09 15.06
N THR A 189 -11.66 17.96 15.76
CA THR A 189 -12.91 17.24 16.05
C THR A 189 -13.73 17.83 17.21
N GLU A 190 -13.20 18.81 17.93
CA GLU A 190 -13.96 19.64 18.88
C GLU A 190 -14.74 20.78 18.19
N GLN A 191 -14.48 21.03 16.90
CA GLN A 191 -15.19 22.03 16.10
C GLN A 191 -16.41 21.43 15.40
N ALA A 192 -17.23 22.30 14.79
CA ALA A 192 -18.34 21.87 13.97
C ALA A 192 -17.83 21.03 12.78
N MET A 193 -18.39 19.83 12.64
CA MET A 193 -18.06 18.90 11.58
C MET A 193 -18.36 19.53 10.21
N ALA A 194 -17.47 19.32 9.24
CA ALA A 194 -17.72 19.73 7.86
C ALA A 194 -18.95 19.01 7.28
N ASP A 195 -19.75 19.73 6.51
CA ASP A 195 -20.87 19.16 5.76
C ASP A 195 -20.33 18.39 4.55
N ASP A 196 -20.58 17.09 4.51
CA ASP A 196 -20.28 16.21 3.39
C ASP A 196 -21.51 15.82 2.56
N SER A 197 -22.67 16.44 2.81
CA SER A 197 -23.89 16.20 2.02
C SER A 197 -23.71 16.37 0.51
N PRO A 198 -22.84 17.26 -0.02
CA PRO A 198 -22.57 17.31 -1.45
C PRO A 198 -22.00 15.99 -1.99
N LEU A 199 -21.23 15.24 -1.21
CA LEU A 199 -20.65 13.97 -1.64
C LEU A 199 -21.65 12.81 -1.60
N ARG A 200 -22.75 12.97 -0.84
CA ARG A 200 -23.74 11.93 -0.54
C ARG A 200 -25.00 11.98 -1.42
N ALA A 201 -24.95 12.71 -2.53
CA ALA A 201 -26.01 12.71 -3.53
C ALA A 201 -25.95 11.48 -4.44
N GLY A 202 -26.91 11.32 -5.36
CA GLY A 202 -26.89 10.27 -6.38
C GLY A 202 -25.97 10.65 -7.56
N TYR A 203 -24.89 9.92 -7.75
CA TYR A 203 -23.90 10.09 -8.80
C TYR A 203 -23.85 8.84 -9.70
N PRO A 204 -24.31 8.91 -10.96
CA PRO A 204 -24.35 7.74 -11.86
C PRO A 204 -22.98 7.07 -12.02
N GLU A 205 -22.96 5.73 -11.97
CA GLU A 205 -21.71 4.96 -11.99
C GLU A 205 -20.82 5.29 -13.20
N ASP A 206 -21.37 5.25 -14.41
CA ASP A 206 -20.61 5.48 -15.66
C ASP A 206 -19.95 6.86 -15.68
N GLU A 207 -20.62 7.86 -15.10
CA GLU A 207 -20.12 9.24 -15.04
C GLU A 207 -19.00 9.40 -14.01
N GLN A 208 -19.09 8.71 -12.85
CA GLN A 208 -18.01 8.67 -11.86
C GLN A 208 -16.76 8.03 -12.47
N LEU A 209 -16.91 6.89 -13.14
CA LEU A 209 -15.81 6.19 -13.80
C LEU A 209 -15.18 7.03 -14.91
N ALA A 210 -16.00 7.68 -15.75
CA ALA A 210 -15.52 8.56 -16.81
C ALA A 210 -14.69 9.73 -16.26
N PHE A 211 -15.14 10.36 -15.17
CA PHE A 211 -14.41 11.44 -14.54
C PHE A 211 -13.08 10.94 -13.93
N GLY A 212 -13.11 9.85 -13.17
CA GLY A 212 -11.90 9.26 -12.57
C GLY A 212 -10.86 8.87 -13.62
N MET A 213 -11.26 8.19 -14.70
CA MET A 213 -10.35 7.82 -15.80
C MET A 213 -9.77 9.02 -16.54
N GLN A 214 -10.54 10.12 -16.68
CA GLN A 214 -10.02 11.35 -17.26
C GLN A 214 -8.93 11.97 -16.37
N VAL A 215 -9.12 11.99 -15.04
CA VAL A 215 -8.08 12.48 -14.11
C VAL A 215 -6.86 11.57 -14.16
N ALA A 216 -7.03 10.25 -14.14
CA ALA A 216 -5.93 9.30 -14.22
C ALA A 216 -5.08 9.50 -15.49
N LYS A 217 -5.74 9.72 -16.64
CA LYS A 217 -5.08 10.07 -17.89
C LYS A 217 -4.28 11.36 -17.78
N ASP A 218 -4.85 12.40 -17.17
CA ASP A 218 -4.19 13.71 -17.03
C ASP A 218 -2.97 13.62 -16.10
N TYR A 219 -3.00 12.78 -15.05
CA TYR A 219 -1.82 12.48 -14.21
C TYR A 219 -0.68 11.81 -15.01
N GLY A 220 -1.02 11.08 -16.07
CA GLY A 220 -0.08 10.40 -16.96
C GLY A 220 -0.24 8.88 -17.01
N PHE A 221 -1.35 8.33 -16.52
CA PHE A 221 -1.65 6.91 -16.68
C PHE A 221 -1.83 6.58 -18.17
N ASP A 222 -1.01 5.66 -18.68
CA ASP A 222 -1.04 5.25 -20.08
C ASP A 222 -1.97 4.06 -20.29
N PHE A 223 -3.16 4.33 -20.84
CA PHE A 223 -4.16 3.31 -21.15
C PHE A 223 -3.76 2.34 -22.29
N ASN A 224 -2.62 2.53 -22.96
CA ASN A 224 -2.05 1.49 -23.82
C ASN A 224 -1.23 0.46 -23.04
N ARG A 225 -0.83 0.81 -21.81
CA ARG A 225 0.00 0.00 -20.90
C ARG A 225 -0.77 -0.41 -19.64
N GLY A 226 -2.08 -0.22 -19.63
CA GLY A 226 -2.92 -0.43 -18.46
C GLY A 226 -4.40 -0.21 -18.72
N ARG A 227 -5.23 -0.56 -17.74
CA ARG A 227 -6.69 -0.34 -17.77
C ARG A 227 -7.25 -0.25 -16.35
N GLN A 228 -8.49 0.24 -16.26
CA GLN A 228 -9.28 0.25 -15.03
C GLN A 228 -10.49 -0.69 -15.13
N ASP A 229 -10.75 -1.42 -14.06
CA ASP A 229 -11.90 -2.32 -13.91
C ASP A 229 -12.60 -2.15 -12.55
N LYS A 230 -13.70 -2.87 -12.33
CA LYS A 230 -14.40 -2.91 -11.04
C LYS A 230 -13.98 -4.13 -10.23
N SER A 231 -13.80 -3.95 -8.93
CA SER A 231 -13.63 -5.03 -7.95
C SER A 231 -14.27 -4.65 -6.60
N PRO A 232 -14.54 -5.61 -5.70
CA PRO A 232 -15.09 -5.31 -4.37
C PRO A 232 -14.15 -4.45 -3.50
N HIS A 233 -12.84 -4.64 -3.68
CA HIS A 233 -11.79 -3.86 -3.04
C HIS A 233 -10.89 -3.31 -4.15
N PRO A 234 -10.71 -1.98 -4.28
CA PRO A 234 -9.75 -1.38 -5.20
C PRO A 234 -8.33 -1.92 -4.95
N PHE A 235 -7.58 -2.13 -6.03
CA PHE A 235 -6.17 -2.49 -5.99
C PHE A 235 -5.47 -2.18 -7.33
N MET A 236 -4.15 -2.13 -7.28
CA MET A 236 -3.27 -2.09 -8.44
C MET A 236 -2.52 -3.42 -8.54
N THR A 237 -2.30 -3.91 -9.76
CA THR A 237 -1.44 -5.06 -10.02
C THR A 237 -0.67 -4.88 -11.32
N SER A 238 0.54 -5.41 -11.36
CA SER A 238 1.45 -5.37 -12.51
C SER A 238 1.76 -6.79 -12.96
N PHE A 239 1.74 -7.03 -14.27
CA PHE A 239 2.15 -8.30 -14.88
C PHE A 239 3.41 -8.16 -15.75
N ALA A 240 3.67 -6.95 -16.20
CA ALA A 240 4.83 -6.52 -16.97
C ALA A 240 4.92 -4.99 -16.83
N ILE A 241 6.09 -4.40 -17.11
CA ILE A 241 6.24 -2.93 -17.13
C ILE A 241 5.22 -2.25 -18.06
N ASP A 242 4.72 -2.94 -19.08
CA ASP A 242 3.71 -2.44 -20.03
C ASP A 242 2.29 -3.01 -19.84
N ASP A 243 2.00 -3.70 -18.73
CA ASP A 243 0.62 -4.12 -18.37
C ASP A 243 0.40 -3.97 -16.85
N VAL A 244 0.03 -2.75 -16.46
CA VAL A 244 -0.27 -2.34 -15.10
C VAL A 244 -1.74 -1.97 -15.00
N ARG A 245 -2.51 -2.71 -14.21
CA ARG A 245 -3.97 -2.54 -14.11
C ARG A 245 -4.35 -2.03 -12.74
N ILE A 246 -5.38 -1.19 -12.73
CA ILE A 246 -6.00 -0.66 -11.53
C ILE A 246 -7.45 -1.13 -11.47
N THR A 247 -8.02 -1.19 -10.27
CA THR A 247 -9.45 -1.40 -10.09
C THR A 247 -10.03 -0.34 -9.17
N THR A 248 -11.33 -0.14 -9.25
CA THR A 248 -12.06 0.73 -8.33
C THR A 248 -13.37 0.07 -7.90
N ARG A 249 -14.03 0.70 -6.93
CA ARG A 249 -15.39 0.36 -6.49
C ARG A 249 -16.25 1.62 -6.61
N VAL A 250 -17.49 1.46 -7.04
CA VAL A 250 -18.41 2.59 -7.18
C VAL A 250 -19.59 2.43 -6.22
N GLN A 251 -19.89 3.52 -5.52
CA GLN A 251 -21.10 3.69 -4.73
C GLN A 251 -21.84 4.90 -5.30
N GLU A 252 -23.04 4.70 -5.87
CA GLU A 252 -23.78 5.82 -6.47
C GLU A 252 -24.20 6.88 -5.43
N GLY A 253 -24.28 6.51 -4.15
CA GLY A 253 -24.58 7.43 -3.05
C GLY A 253 -23.34 8.10 -2.43
N ASP A 254 -22.14 7.87 -2.96
CA ASP A 254 -20.90 8.46 -2.47
C ASP A 254 -19.91 8.71 -3.62
N LEU A 255 -19.79 9.98 -4.03
CA LEU A 255 -18.84 10.38 -5.08
C LEU A 255 -17.38 10.13 -4.70
N SER A 256 -17.06 10.13 -3.39
CA SER A 256 -15.68 10.11 -2.93
C SER A 256 -15.03 8.72 -3.05
N ASP A 257 -15.81 7.64 -2.93
CA ASP A 257 -15.31 6.26 -2.91
C ASP A 257 -14.61 5.93 -4.24
N ALA A 258 -15.33 6.00 -5.37
CA ALA A 258 -14.78 5.67 -6.68
C ALA A 258 -13.67 6.62 -7.12
N LEU A 259 -13.87 7.92 -6.86
CA LEU A 259 -12.94 8.96 -7.27
C LEU A 259 -11.58 8.77 -6.60
N PHE A 260 -11.54 8.81 -5.26
CA PHE A 260 -10.26 8.75 -4.55
C PHE A 260 -9.63 7.36 -4.60
N SER A 261 -10.42 6.29 -4.68
CA SER A 261 -9.88 4.95 -4.98
C SER A 261 -9.18 4.93 -6.34
N THR A 262 -9.80 5.52 -7.38
CA THR A 262 -9.15 5.61 -8.70
C THR A 262 -7.84 6.40 -8.65
N LEU A 263 -7.80 7.53 -7.95
CA LEU A 263 -6.58 8.34 -7.84
C LEU A 263 -5.49 7.62 -7.04
N HIS A 264 -5.88 6.92 -5.97
CA HIS A 264 -4.99 6.11 -5.14
C HIS A 264 -4.32 5.01 -5.97
N GLU A 265 -5.12 4.16 -6.63
CA GLU A 265 -4.59 3.08 -7.45
C GLU A 265 -3.82 3.60 -8.68
N THR A 266 -4.20 4.76 -9.22
CA THR A 266 -3.42 5.43 -10.26
C THR A 266 -2.02 5.79 -9.75
N GLY A 267 -1.89 6.31 -8.54
CA GLY A 267 -0.58 6.65 -7.97
C GLY A 267 0.33 5.43 -7.79
N HIS A 268 -0.24 4.30 -7.37
CA HIS A 268 0.45 3.02 -7.40
C HIS A 268 0.89 2.64 -8.82
N ALA A 269 -0.01 2.72 -9.80
CA ALA A 269 0.31 2.34 -11.16
C ALA A 269 1.34 3.24 -11.83
N LEU A 270 1.36 4.54 -11.53
CA LEU A 270 2.37 5.46 -12.04
C LEU A 270 3.78 5.09 -11.57
N TYR A 271 3.91 4.55 -10.36
CA TYR A 271 5.20 4.01 -9.91
C TYR A 271 5.63 2.85 -10.80
N GLU A 272 4.80 1.81 -10.94
CA GLU A 272 5.13 0.62 -11.75
C GLU A 272 5.37 0.95 -13.23
N LEU A 273 4.52 1.79 -13.84
CA LEU A 273 4.67 2.24 -15.24
C LEU A 273 5.92 3.11 -15.46
N GLY A 274 6.46 3.69 -14.39
CA GLY A 274 7.63 4.55 -14.40
C GLY A 274 8.97 3.80 -14.26
N ILE A 275 8.94 2.51 -13.95
CA ILE A 275 10.13 1.66 -13.83
C ILE A 275 10.87 1.57 -15.17
N ASP A 276 12.21 1.54 -15.11
CA ASP A 276 13.04 1.46 -16.32
C ASP A 276 12.83 0.09 -17.02
N PRO A 277 12.43 0.07 -18.31
CA PRO A 277 12.23 -1.17 -19.06
C PRO A 277 13.45 -2.10 -19.10
N ALA A 278 14.66 -1.58 -18.86
CA ALA A 278 15.87 -2.40 -18.77
C ALA A 278 15.86 -3.38 -17.58
N LEU A 279 14.96 -3.18 -16.60
CA LEU A 279 14.82 -4.02 -15.42
C LEU A 279 13.80 -5.15 -15.59
N GLU A 280 13.01 -5.15 -16.67
CA GLU A 280 11.94 -6.12 -16.94
C GLU A 280 12.42 -7.57 -16.75
N GLY A 281 11.55 -8.41 -16.17
CA GLY A 281 11.85 -9.82 -15.95
C GLY A 281 12.88 -10.07 -14.85
N THR A 282 13.24 -9.07 -14.05
CA THR A 282 14.16 -9.22 -12.92
C THR A 282 13.50 -8.80 -11.59
N PRO A 283 14.03 -9.24 -10.43
CA PRO A 283 13.58 -8.77 -9.12
C PRO A 283 13.75 -7.26 -8.86
N LEU A 284 14.32 -6.51 -9.81
CA LEU A 284 14.41 -5.06 -9.75
C LEU A 284 13.19 -4.36 -10.36
N ALA A 285 12.41 -5.03 -11.22
CA ALA A 285 11.23 -4.48 -11.87
C ALA A 285 9.98 -4.57 -10.98
N GLY A 286 10.02 -3.83 -9.87
CA GLY A 286 8.87 -3.60 -9.00
C GLY A 286 9.22 -2.57 -7.92
N GLY A 287 8.20 -2.01 -7.27
CA GLY A 287 8.39 -1.08 -6.15
C GLY A 287 9.25 -1.64 -5.01
N THR A 288 10.09 -0.79 -4.41
CA THR A 288 11.11 -1.23 -3.43
C THR A 288 10.56 -1.70 -2.07
N SER A 289 9.38 -1.23 -1.67
CA SER A 289 8.70 -1.60 -0.42
C SER A 289 7.24 -1.18 -0.43
N SER A 290 6.45 -1.76 0.48
CA SER A 290 5.06 -1.36 0.74
C SER A 290 4.96 0.14 1.04
N GLY A 291 5.78 0.67 1.95
CA GLY A 291 5.75 2.07 2.31
C GLY A 291 6.09 3.02 1.15
N VAL A 292 7.13 2.72 0.36
CA VAL A 292 7.45 3.57 -0.81
C VAL A 292 6.32 3.48 -1.85
N HIS A 293 5.74 2.30 -2.04
CA HIS A 293 4.66 2.11 -3.00
C HIS A 293 3.38 2.85 -2.58
N GLU A 294 3.00 2.80 -1.30
CA GLU A 294 1.91 3.59 -0.71
C GLU A 294 2.20 5.09 -0.73
N SER A 295 3.46 5.51 -0.63
CA SER A 295 3.78 6.94 -0.72
C SER A 295 3.35 7.55 -2.06
N GLN A 296 3.34 6.75 -3.13
CA GLN A 296 2.95 7.21 -4.45
C GLN A 296 1.43 7.27 -4.59
N SER A 297 0.70 6.26 -4.12
CA SER A 297 -0.77 6.34 -4.07
C SER A 297 -1.25 7.54 -3.24
N ARG A 298 -0.64 7.78 -2.07
CA ARG A 298 -0.99 8.91 -1.19
C ARG A 298 -0.56 10.27 -1.75
N THR A 299 0.52 10.34 -2.51
CA THR A 299 0.90 11.58 -3.20
C THR A 299 -0.19 11.99 -4.19
N TRP A 300 -0.63 11.07 -5.05
CA TRP A 300 -1.60 11.36 -6.10
C TRP A 300 -3.04 11.47 -5.57
N GLU A 301 -3.42 10.66 -4.59
CA GLU A 301 -4.74 10.74 -3.93
C GLU A 301 -4.88 12.01 -3.08
N ASN A 302 -3.97 12.22 -2.13
CA ASN A 302 -4.19 13.17 -1.04
C ASN A 302 -3.47 14.50 -1.26
N ILE A 303 -2.15 14.44 -1.51
CA ILE A 303 -1.36 15.66 -1.70
C ILE A 303 -1.80 16.40 -2.96
N ILE A 304 -2.09 15.68 -4.04
CA ILE A 304 -2.58 16.25 -5.30
C ILE A 304 -4.11 16.22 -5.35
N GLY A 305 -4.73 15.04 -5.36
CA GLY A 305 -6.16 14.86 -5.60
C GLY A 305 -7.09 15.50 -4.54
N ARG A 306 -6.61 15.76 -3.32
CA ARG A 306 -7.35 16.49 -2.28
C ARG A 306 -6.80 17.90 -2.01
N SER A 307 -5.98 18.45 -2.90
CA SER A 307 -5.48 19.84 -2.80
C SER A 307 -6.47 20.87 -3.34
N ARG A 308 -6.40 22.10 -2.83
CA ARG A 308 -7.24 23.19 -3.33
C ARG A 308 -6.93 23.52 -4.79
N GLY A 309 -5.64 23.60 -5.15
CA GLY A 309 -5.21 23.87 -6.52
C GLY A 309 -5.76 22.85 -7.53
N PHE A 310 -5.72 21.56 -7.20
CA PHE A 310 -6.33 20.53 -8.05
C PHE A 310 -7.82 20.82 -8.30
N TRP A 311 -8.57 21.16 -7.25
CA TRP A 311 -10.01 21.42 -7.38
C TRP A 311 -10.34 22.78 -8.01
N GLU A 312 -9.48 23.79 -7.96
CA GLU A 312 -9.64 25.01 -8.76
C GLU A 312 -9.70 24.69 -10.26
N HIS A 313 -8.96 23.68 -10.71
CA HIS A 313 -8.99 23.20 -12.10
C HIS A 313 -10.13 22.23 -12.39
N TYR A 314 -10.32 21.23 -11.53
CA TYR A 314 -11.21 20.09 -11.80
C TYR A 314 -12.64 20.31 -11.34
N TYR A 315 -12.91 21.16 -10.36
CA TYR A 315 -14.26 21.37 -9.85
C TYR A 315 -15.23 21.92 -10.91
N PRO A 316 -14.85 22.90 -11.77
CA PRO A 316 -15.72 23.32 -12.87
C PRO A 316 -16.01 22.22 -13.89
N LYS A 317 -15.10 21.24 -14.06
CA LYS A 317 -15.33 20.06 -14.91
C LYS A 317 -16.28 19.08 -14.23
N LEU A 318 -16.09 18.85 -12.93
CA LEU A 318 -16.96 18.00 -12.11
C LEU A 318 -18.39 18.55 -12.03
N GLN A 319 -18.57 19.86 -11.89
CA GLN A 319 -19.88 20.51 -11.93
C GLN A 319 -20.58 20.33 -13.28
N LYS A 320 -19.84 20.34 -14.40
CA LYS A 320 -20.40 20.06 -15.73
C LYS A 320 -20.83 18.60 -15.88
N GLN A 321 -20.12 17.68 -15.23
CA GLN A 321 -20.49 16.26 -15.18
C GLN A 321 -21.74 16.06 -14.32
N PHE A 322 -21.79 16.69 -13.14
CA PHE A 322 -22.88 16.52 -12.17
C PHE A 322 -23.62 17.83 -11.85
N PRO A 323 -24.30 18.46 -12.84
CA PRO A 323 -24.88 19.78 -12.69
C PRO A 323 -26.06 19.81 -11.72
N GLY A 324 -26.81 18.71 -11.60
CA GLY A 324 -27.95 18.61 -10.68
C GLY A 324 -27.53 18.61 -9.21
N GLN A 325 -26.35 18.06 -8.94
CA GLN A 325 -25.80 17.83 -7.61
C GLN A 325 -24.93 19.00 -7.16
N LEU A 326 -24.08 19.55 -8.04
CA LEU A 326 -22.97 20.42 -7.65
C LEU A 326 -23.07 21.89 -8.10
N ASN A 327 -24.01 22.28 -8.99
CA ASN A 327 -24.09 23.68 -9.47
C ASN A 327 -24.40 24.69 -8.37
N ARG A 328 -24.99 24.25 -7.25
CA ARG A 328 -25.31 25.10 -6.09
C ARG A 328 -24.27 25.00 -4.98
N VAL A 329 -23.27 24.15 -5.15
CA VAL A 329 -22.19 23.93 -4.18
C VAL A 329 -20.98 24.73 -4.66
N SER A 330 -20.47 25.60 -3.82
CA SER A 330 -19.24 26.33 -4.10
C SER A 330 -18.01 25.43 -4.02
N LEU A 331 -16.90 25.87 -4.63
CA LEU A 331 -15.62 25.17 -4.50
C LEU A 331 -15.20 25.02 -3.03
N ASP A 332 -15.42 26.05 -2.22
CA ASP A 332 -15.02 26.03 -0.81
C ASP A 332 -15.82 25.01 0.00
N GLU A 333 -17.13 24.89 -0.26
CA GLU A 333 -17.98 23.86 0.36
C GLU A 333 -17.54 22.46 -0.05
N PHE A 334 -17.30 22.23 -1.36
CA PHE A 334 -16.83 20.94 -1.86
C PHE A 334 -15.44 20.57 -1.32
N TYR A 335 -14.51 21.52 -1.33
CA TYR A 335 -13.14 21.33 -0.83
C TYR A 335 -13.14 21.01 0.68
N ARG A 336 -14.02 21.64 1.45
CA ARG A 336 -14.21 21.34 2.87
C ARG A 336 -14.82 19.94 3.06
N ALA A 337 -15.77 19.54 2.22
CA ALA A 337 -16.43 18.23 2.29
C ALA A 337 -15.46 17.06 2.06
N ILE A 338 -14.63 17.12 1.02
CA ILE A 338 -13.67 16.04 0.69
C ILE A 338 -12.51 15.92 1.68
N ASN A 339 -12.32 16.94 2.53
CA ASN A 339 -11.30 17.02 3.59
C ASN A 339 -11.94 17.08 4.98
N LYS A 340 -13.15 16.51 5.11
CA LYS A 340 -13.81 16.31 6.40
C LYS A 340 -12.95 15.42 7.29
N VAL A 341 -12.80 15.82 8.55
CA VAL A 341 -12.10 15.03 9.58
C VAL A 341 -13.11 14.58 10.61
N SER A 342 -13.09 13.29 10.92
CA SER A 342 -13.96 12.73 11.95
C SER A 342 -13.37 11.46 12.52
N ARG A 343 -13.55 11.25 13.82
CA ARG A 343 -13.31 9.94 14.42
C ARG A 343 -14.27 8.93 13.79
N SER A 344 -13.74 7.95 13.07
CA SER A 344 -14.51 6.91 12.39
C SER A 344 -13.98 5.52 12.77
N LEU A 345 -14.75 4.47 12.43
CA LEU A 345 -14.38 3.09 12.77
C LEU A 345 -13.53 2.44 11.68
N ILE A 346 -13.87 2.73 10.42
CA ILE A 346 -13.35 2.03 9.25
C ILE A 346 -12.03 2.66 8.78
N ARG A 347 -10.93 1.90 8.85
CA ARG A 347 -9.57 2.37 8.53
C ARG A 347 -9.44 2.81 7.08
N THR A 348 -9.96 2.03 6.13
CA THR A 348 -9.85 2.36 4.69
C THR A 348 -10.55 3.66 4.32
N ASP A 349 -11.52 4.07 5.12
CA ASP A 349 -12.38 5.23 4.87
C ASP A 349 -12.04 6.40 5.81
N ALA A 350 -11.02 6.24 6.66
CA ALA A 350 -10.57 7.25 7.61
C ALA A 350 -9.89 8.42 6.88
N ASP A 351 -10.09 9.63 7.42
CA ASP A 351 -9.50 10.85 6.87
C ASP A 351 -7.98 10.93 7.10
N GLU A 352 -7.30 11.83 6.39
CA GLU A 352 -5.82 11.92 6.43
C GLU A 352 -5.24 12.22 7.82
N VAL A 353 -6.01 12.81 8.73
CA VAL A 353 -5.56 13.17 10.08
C VAL A 353 -5.73 12.01 11.05
N THR A 354 -6.82 11.24 10.92
CA THR A 354 -7.13 10.13 11.83
C THR A 354 -6.59 8.78 11.36
N TYR A 355 -6.39 8.58 10.06
CA TYR A 355 -6.01 7.31 9.43
C TYR A 355 -4.84 6.60 10.13
N ASN A 356 -3.76 7.32 10.43
CA ASN A 356 -2.56 6.71 11.01
C ASN A 356 -2.78 6.17 12.43
N LEU A 357 -3.77 6.68 13.18
CA LEU A 357 -4.12 6.14 14.49
C LEU A 357 -4.68 4.72 14.39
N HIS A 358 -5.43 4.42 13.31
CA HIS A 358 -5.92 3.07 13.04
C HIS A 358 -4.78 2.08 12.78
N VAL A 359 -3.76 2.53 12.05
CA VAL A 359 -2.56 1.73 11.73
C VAL A 359 -1.73 1.49 13.00
N MET A 360 -1.46 2.53 13.77
CA MET A 360 -0.70 2.43 15.02
C MET A 360 -1.34 1.45 16.01
N LEU A 361 -2.66 1.50 16.15
CA LEU A 361 -3.41 0.56 17.00
C LEU A 361 -3.19 -0.88 16.57
N ARG A 362 -3.33 -1.17 15.27
CA ARG A 362 -3.15 -2.53 14.73
C ARG A 362 -1.71 -3.01 14.92
N PHE A 363 -0.74 -2.15 14.64
CA PHE A 363 0.66 -2.45 14.83
C PHE A 363 0.97 -2.81 16.29
N GLU A 364 0.51 -2.04 17.27
CA GLU A 364 0.73 -2.38 18.68
C GLU A 364 0.04 -3.69 19.08
N LEU A 365 -1.17 -3.97 18.58
CA LEU A 365 -1.84 -5.26 18.80
C LEU A 365 -1.07 -6.43 18.18
N GLU A 366 -0.49 -6.27 16.99
CA GLU A 366 0.38 -7.30 16.38
C GLU A 366 1.58 -7.60 17.28
N LEU A 367 2.22 -6.57 17.83
CA LEU A 367 3.37 -6.75 18.71
C LEU A 367 2.94 -7.45 20.01
N GLU A 368 1.87 -7.00 20.66
CA GLU A 368 1.35 -7.63 21.88
C GLU A 368 0.98 -9.12 21.65
N LEU A 369 0.36 -9.44 20.50
CA LEU A 369 0.07 -10.81 20.10
C LEU A 369 1.36 -11.62 19.89
N LEU A 370 2.30 -11.12 19.10
CA LEU A 370 3.54 -11.83 18.78
C LEU A 370 4.42 -12.07 20.01
N GLU A 371 4.50 -11.08 20.90
CA GLU A 371 5.22 -11.14 22.18
C GLU A 371 4.54 -12.05 23.21
N GLY A 372 3.26 -12.43 22.99
CA GLY A 372 2.47 -13.24 23.91
C GLY A 372 1.93 -12.46 25.12
N LYS A 373 1.89 -11.13 25.03
CA LYS A 373 1.27 -10.25 26.02
C LYS A 373 -0.26 -10.18 25.88
N LEU A 374 -0.76 -10.47 24.68
CA LEU A 374 -2.19 -10.56 24.36
C LEU A 374 -2.51 -11.94 23.82
N GLU A 375 -3.56 -12.57 24.35
CA GLU A 375 -4.11 -13.80 23.77
C GLU A 375 -5.17 -13.47 22.72
N VAL A 376 -5.25 -14.29 21.66
CA VAL A 376 -6.23 -14.10 20.56
C VAL A 376 -7.67 -14.03 21.04
N LYS A 377 -8.03 -14.76 22.10
CA LYS A 377 -9.38 -14.77 22.66
C LYS A 377 -9.79 -13.41 23.25
N ASP A 378 -8.81 -12.61 23.71
CA ASP A 378 -8.99 -11.31 24.35
C ASP A 378 -8.86 -10.15 23.34
N LEU A 379 -8.50 -10.47 22.08
CA LEU A 379 -8.29 -9.49 21.01
C LEU A 379 -9.51 -8.61 20.72
N PRO A 380 -10.77 -9.11 20.72
CA PRO A 380 -11.94 -8.24 20.54
C PRO A 380 -12.04 -7.15 21.61
N GLU A 381 -11.85 -7.50 22.89
CA GLU A 381 -11.89 -6.55 24.00
C GLU A 381 -10.74 -5.55 23.92
N ALA A 382 -9.52 -6.03 23.66
CA ALA A 382 -8.35 -5.18 23.50
C ALA A 382 -8.51 -4.19 22.33
N TRP A 383 -9.08 -4.63 21.21
CA TRP A 383 -9.38 -3.79 20.06
C TRP A 383 -10.33 -2.65 20.42
N HIS A 384 -11.49 -2.97 21.01
CA HIS A 384 -12.48 -1.96 21.40
C HIS A 384 -11.92 -0.98 22.43
N ALA A 385 -11.16 -1.49 23.42
CA ALA A 385 -10.50 -0.66 24.42
C ALA A 385 -9.48 0.31 23.79
N ARG A 386 -8.69 -0.13 22.82
CA ARG A 386 -7.72 0.73 22.12
C ARG A 386 -8.41 1.75 21.22
N TYR A 387 -9.47 1.39 20.52
CA TYR A 387 -10.27 2.34 19.74
C TYR A 387 -10.86 3.43 20.64
N GLN A 388 -11.41 3.04 21.80
CA GLN A 388 -11.94 4.00 22.77
C GLN A 388 -10.84 4.93 23.34
N ALA A 389 -9.63 4.41 23.59
CA ALA A 389 -8.53 5.20 24.12
C ALA A 389 -7.93 6.16 23.07
N ASP A 390 -7.72 5.69 21.84
CA ASP A 390 -7.01 6.42 20.80
C ASP A 390 -7.93 7.37 20.01
N LEU A 391 -9.15 6.93 19.72
CA LEU A 391 -10.12 7.65 18.90
C LEU A 391 -11.35 8.13 19.69
N GLY A 392 -11.54 7.71 20.94
CA GLY A 392 -12.69 8.14 21.75
C GLY A 392 -14.02 7.49 21.38
N ILE A 393 -14.00 6.49 20.48
CA ILE A 393 -15.16 5.74 20.00
C ILE A 393 -14.81 4.25 19.94
N HIS A 394 -15.80 3.37 19.95
CA HIS A 394 -15.61 1.95 19.66
C HIS A 394 -16.78 1.42 18.82
N ALA A 395 -16.55 0.30 18.13
CA ALA A 395 -17.59 -0.33 17.34
C ALA A 395 -18.64 -0.98 18.27
N PRO A 396 -19.93 -1.04 17.87
CA PRO A 396 -20.98 -1.71 18.66
C PRO A 396 -20.86 -3.23 18.64
N SER A 397 -20.01 -3.79 17.77
CA SER A 397 -19.81 -5.21 17.55
C SER A 397 -18.43 -5.47 16.94
N ASP A 398 -18.06 -6.74 16.75
CA ASP A 398 -16.76 -7.11 16.19
C ASP A 398 -16.71 -6.96 14.67
N VAL A 399 -17.86 -6.82 13.99
CA VAL A 399 -17.98 -6.63 12.52
C VAL A 399 -17.08 -5.50 12.01
N ASP A 400 -17.20 -4.34 12.66
CA ASP A 400 -16.39 -3.14 12.40
C ASP A 400 -15.31 -2.94 13.48
N GLY A 401 -15.19 -3.93 14.38
CA GLY A 401 -14.10 -4.08 15.32
C GLY A 401 -12.96 -4.92 14.73
N VAL A 402 -12.53 -5.93 15.47
CA VAL A 402 -11.42 -6.81 15.08
C VAL A 402 -11.63 -7.59 13.76
N LEU A 403 -12.88 -7.77 13.31
CA LEU A 403 -13.17 -8.46 12.04
C LEU A 403 -13.13 -7.53 10.82
N GLN A 404 -12.89 -6.24 11.03
CA GLN A 404 -13.01 -5.22 9.98
C GLN A 404 -12.04 -5.43 8.80
N ASP A 405 -10.78 -5.73 9.11
CA ASP A 405 -9.70 -5.87 8.15
C ASP A 405 -9.38 -7.35 7.88
N VAL A 406 -9.03 -7.65 6.63
CA VAL A 406 -8.76 -9.02 6.17
C VAL A 406 -7.37 -9.54 6.55
N HIS A 407 -6.41 -8.64 6.80
CA HIS A 407 -4.97 -8.90 6.85
C HIS A 407 -4.61 -10.12 7.71
N TRP A 408 -5.01 -10.16 8.99
CA TRP A 408 -4.70 -11.28 9.89
C TRP A 408 -5.45 -12.58 9.58
N TYR A 409 -6.50 -12.51 8.75
CA TYR A 409 -7.30 -13.66 8.39
C TYR A 409 -6.84 -14.29 7.07
N GLY A 410 -6.09 -13.58 6.23
CA GLY A 410 -5.53 -14.08 4.96
C GLY A 410 -4.01 -14.01 4.86
N GLY A 411 -3.33 -13.36 5.81
CA GLY A 411 -1.88 -13.14 5.86
C GLY A 411 -1.29 -13.52 7.22
N ALA A 412 -0.11 -12.98 7.52
CA ALA A 412 0.54 -13.20 8.81
C ALA A 412 -0.04 -12.24 9.86
N ILE A 413 0.31 -12.46 11.12
CA ILE A 413 0.13 -11.46 12.18
C ILE A 413 1.48 -10.85 12.45
N GLY A 414 1.62 -9.55 12.18
CA GLY A 414 2.87 -8.79 12.28
C GLY A 414 3.33 -8.28 10.93
N GLY A 415 3.55 -6.97 10.84
CA GLY A 415 4.14 -6.36 9.64
C GLY A 415 3.11 -6.02 8.56
N GLU A 416 1.80 -6.13 8.82
CA GLU A 416 0.78 -6.00 7.77
C GLU A 416 0.31 -4.56 7.53
N PHE A 417 0.51 -3.66 8.50
CA PHE A 417 -0.12 -2.33 8.48
C PHE A 417 0.85 -1.15 8.43
N GLN A 418 2.08 -1.29 8.91
CA GLN A 418 3.00 -0.14 9.05
C GLN A 418 3.31 0.55 7.72
N GLY A 419 3.35 -0.21 6.62
CA GLY A 419 3.55 0.30 5.27
C GLY A 419 2.58 1.44 4.92
N TYR A 420 1.33 1.39 5.40
CA TYR A 420 0.34 2.44 5.14
C TYR A 420 0.73 3.79 5.74
N THR A 421 1.19 3.80 7.00
CA THR A 421 1.64 5.04 7.66
C THR A 421 3.01 5.48 7.17
N LEU A 422 3.91 4.54 6.89
CA LEU A 422 5.19 4.85 6.24
C LEU A 422 4.97 5.55 4.89
N GLY A 423 3.99 5.09 4.10
CA GLY A 423 3.58 5.74 2.85
C GLY A 423 3.04 7.14 3.04
N ASN A 424 2.17 7.38 4.02
CA ASN A 424 1.70 8.74 4.34
C ASN A 424 2.87 9.69 4.67
N ILE A 425 3.82 9.26 5.50
CA ILE A 425 4.99 10.07 5.86
C ILE A 425 5.87 10.33 4.62
N MET A 426 6.18 9.27 3.87
CA MET A 426 7.04 9.36 2.69
C MET A 426 6.42 10.17 1.56
N SER A 427 5.08 10.19 1.43
CA SER A 427 4.42 10.97 0.38
C SER A 427 4.73 12.46 0.51
N ALA A 428 4.58 13.02 1.71
CA ALA A 428 4.92 14.41 1.99
C ALA A 428 6.43 14.67 1.96
N LEU A 429 7.24 13.70 2.37
CA LEU A 429 8.70 13.80 2.32
C LEU A 429 9.22 13.89 0.86
N PHE A 430 8.73 13.03 -0.03
CA PHE A 430 9.10 13.06 -1.45
C PHE A 430 8.52 14.28 -2.16
N TYR A 431 7.29 14.68 -1.83
CA TYR A 431 6.70 15.88 -2.38
C TYR A 431 7.45 17.15 -1.96
N ASP A 432 7.88 17.27 -0.70
CA ASP A 432 8.73 18.38 -0.24
C ASP A 432 10.06 18.45 -1.01
N ALA A 433 10.69 17.31 -1.29
CA ALA A 433 11.89 17.25 -2.12
C ALA A 433 11.60 17.69 -3.58
N ALA A 434 10.47 17.26 -4.15
CA ALA A 434 10.03 17.69 -5.47
C ALA A 434 9.80 19.20 -5.53
N LEU A 435 9.14 19.78 -4.52
CA LEU A 435 8.89 21.22 -4.42
C LEU A 435 10.17 22.06 -4.31
N LYS A 436 11.19 21.55 -3.61
CA LYS A 436 12.50 22.22 -3.53
C LYS A 436 13.20 22.28 -4.89
N ALA A 437 13.07 21.22 -5.69
CA ALA A 437 13.60 21.18 -7.04
C ALA A 437 12.77 22.00 -8.03
N HIS A 438 11.44 21.96 -7.89
CA HIS A 438 10.46 22.56 -8.79
C HIS A 438 9.35 23.29 -8.00
N PRO A 439 9.59 24.55 -7.57
CA PRO A 439 8.63 25.31 -6.78
C PRO A 439 7.31 25.66 -7.50
N ASP A 440 7.25 25.47 -8.81
CA ASP A 440 6.12 25.76 -9.67
C ASP A 440 5.07 24.64 -9.74
N ILE A 441 5.37 23.45 -9.18
CA ILE A 441 4.43 22.30 -9.13
C ILE A 441 3.03 22.67 -8.60
N PRO A 442 2.86 23.45 -7.51
CA PRO A 442 1.52 23.81 -7.03
C PRO A 442 0.75 24.68 -8.04
N GLN A 443 1.43 25.61 -8.71
CA GLN A 443 0.83 26.43 -9.75
C GLN A 443 0.40 25.59 -10.96
N GLN A 444 1.25 24.67 -11.39
CA GLN A 444 0.96 23.74 -12.49
C GLN A 444 -0.21 22.81 -12.15
N THR A 445 -0.27 22.32 -10.91
CA THR A 445 -1.41 21.54 -10.40
C THR A 445 -2.73 22.31 -10.54
N GLY A 446 -2.73 23.61 -10.20
CA GLY A 446 -3.87 24.53 -10.42
C GLY A 446 -4.28 24.72 -11.88
N GLN A 447 -3.42 24.32 -12.82
CA GLN A 447 -3.66 24.38 -14.26
C GLN A 447 -3.95 23.00 -14.87
N GLY A 448 -4.06 21.95 -14.04
CA GLY A 448 -4.23 20.57 -14.51
C GLY A 448 -2.99 20.02 -15.21
N GLN A 449 -1.81 20.54 -14.88
CA GLN A 449 -0.53 20.13 -15.44
C GLN A 449 0.28 19.35 -14.40
N PHE A 450 0.51 18.07 -14.68
CA PHE A 450 1.18 17.15 -13.74
C PHE A 450 2.54 16.66 -14.21
N GLY A 451 2.93 17.04 -15.44
CA GLY A 451 4.12 16.53 -16.10
C GLY A 451 5.42 16.76 -15.32
N THR A 452 5.57 17.90 -14.65
CA THR A 452 6.78 18.20 -13.86
C THR A 452 6.90 17.29 -12.64
N LEU A 453 5.83 17.17 -11.84
CA LEU A 453 5.82 16.28 -10.68
C LEU A 453 6.03 14.82 -11.11
N HIS A 454 5.27 14.36 -12.11
CA HIS A 454 5.38 12.98 -12.60
C HIS A 454 6.79 12.69 -13.13
N SER A 455 7.38 13.57 -13.94
CA SER A 455 8.74 13.38 -14.46
C SER A 455 9.78 13.37 -13.34
N TRP A 456 9.64 14.26 -12.36
CA TRP A 456 10.55 14.29 -11.21
C TRP A 456 10.46 13.00 -10.38
N LEU A 457 9.25 12.52 -10.08
CA LEU A 457 9.05 11.26 -9.37
C LEU A 457 9.59 10.08 -10.19
N LYS A 458 9.39 10.08 -11.51
CA LYS A 458 9.94 9.06 -12.39
C LYS A 458 11.46 9.01 -12.36
N ASP A 459 12.11 10.18 -12.48
CA ASP A 459 13.56 10.29 -12.58
C ASP A 459 14.28 10.03 -11.26
N ASN A 460 13.66 10.34 -10.12
CA ASN A 460 14.28 10.21 -8.81
C ASN A 460 13.83 8.97 -8.03
N LEU A 461 12.68 8.39 -8.38
CA LEU A 461 12.07 7.26 -7.66
C LEU A 461 11.74 6.09 -8.59
N TYR A 462 10.88 6.31 -9.60
CA TYR A 462 10.21 5.19 -10.27
C TYR A 462 11.15 4.35 -11.10
N ARG A 463 12.00 4.99 -11.91
CA ARG A 463 12.93 4.32 -12.82
C ARG A 463 13.86 3.32 -12.13
N HIS A 464 14.06 3.47 -10.81
CA HIS A 464 14.97 2.63 -10.05
C HIS A 464 14.36 1.30 -9.61
N GLY A 465 13.03 1.14 -9.66
CA GLY A 465 12.35 -0.03 -9.12
C GLY A 465 12.88 -0.40 -7.73
N SER A 466 13.39 -1.63 -7.59
CA SER A 466 13.97 -2.17 -6.36
C SER A 466 15.51 -2.15 -6.31
N LYS A 467 16.17 -1.28 -7.09
CA LYS A 467 17.66 -1.18 -7.10
C LYS A 467 18.25 -0.74 -5.77
N PHE A 468 17.55 0.14 -5.08
CA PHE A 468 17.94 0.69 -3.78
C PHE A 468 17.00 0.17 -2.71
N THR A 469 17.55 -0.11 -1.53
CA THR A 469 16.71 -0.33 -0.34
C THR A 469 15.87 0.92 -0.05
N PRO A 470 14.75 0.81 0.67
CA PRO A 470 13.92 1.96 1.00
C PRO A 470 14.70 3.11 1.66
N ASN A 471 15.59 2.79 2.61
CA ASN A 471 16.42 3.79 3.28
C ASN A 471 17.40 4.49 2.34
N GLU A 472 18.07 3.75 1.46
CA GLU A 472 18.97 4.34 0.46
C GLU A 472 18.22 5.23 -0.53
N LEU A 473 17.01 4.82 -0.92
CA LEU A 473 16.17 5.60 -1.82
C LEU A 473 15.74 6.92 -1.15
N ILE A 474 15.30 6.87 0.11
CA ILE A 474 14.94 8.06 0.89
C ILE A 474 16.14 9.02 1.01
N GLU A 475 17.32 8.51 1.37
CA GLU A 475 18.54 9.32 1.49
C GLU A 475 18.89 9.98 0.16
N ARG A 476 18.85 9.24 -0.95
CA ARG A 476 19.14 9.75 -2.29
C ARG A 476 18.18 10.85 -2.74
N VAL A 477 16.88 10.65 -2.51
CA VAL A 477 15.83 11.57 -2.97
C VAL A 477 15.77 12.83 -2.09
N THR A 478 16.02 12.69 -0.79
CA THR A 478 15.68 13.74 0.18
C THR A 478 16.91 14.35 0.87
N GLY A 479 18.09 13.75 0.69
CA GLY A 479 19.34 14.17 1.32
C GLY A 479 19.43 13.87 2.82
N GLY A 480 18.58 12.98 3.34
CA GLY A 480 18.59 12.58 4.75
C GLY A 480 17.63 11.42 5.05
N PRO A 481 17.54 11.02 6.33
CA PRO A 481 16.74 9.86 6.73
C PRO A 481 15.23 10.16 6.70
N LEU A 482 14.43 9.10 6.84
CA LEU A 482 12.99 9.19 7.08
C LEU A 482 12.71 10.08 8.31
N ARG A 483 11.81 11.05 8.15
CA ARG A 483 11.45 12.02 9.18
C ARG A 483 10.01 12.50 8.98
N ILE A 484 9.32 12.83 10.07
CA ILE A 484 7.87 13.10 10.04
C ILE A 484 7.51 14.57 9.76
N GLU A 485 8.47 15.50 9.87
CA GLU A 485 8.21 16.94 9.86
C GLU A 485 7.53 17.41 8.57
N PRO A 486 7.93 16.97 7.35
CA PRO A 486 7.23 17.36 6.13
C PRO A 486 5.75 16.96 6.13
N TYR A 487 5.43 15.76 6.65
CA TYR A 487 4.05 15.28 6.74
C TYR A 487 3.23 16.07 7.76
N ILE A 488 3.80 16.34 8.94
CA ILE A 488 3.14 17.18 9.95
C ILE A 488 2.93 18.61 9.45
N GLN A 489 3.91 19.19 8.74
CA GLN A 489 3.78 20.52 8.18
C GLN A 489 2.71 20.57 7.08
N TYR A 490 2.65 19.55 6.22
CA TYR A 490 1.59 19.38 5.23
C TYR A 490 0.21 19.38 5.88
N LEU A 491 -0.01 18.52 6.89
CA LEU A 491 -1.29 18.44 7.60
C LEU A 491 -1.64 19.77 8.28
N LYS A 492 -0.73 20.38 9.04
CA LYS A 492 -1.00 21.65 9.74
C LYS A 492 -1.30 22.79 8.78
N THR A 493 -0.62 22.85 7.63
CA THR A 493 -0.88 23.88 6.61
C THR A 493 -2.27 23.69 6.02
N LYS A 494 -2.55 22.50 5.48
CA LYS A 494 -3.83 22.19 4.83
C LYS A 494 -5.01 22.31 5.78
N TYR A 495 -4.93 21.69 6.96
CA TYR A 495 -6.03 21.68 7.90
C TYR A 495 -6.15 22.99 8.70
N GLY A 496 -5.12 23.84 8.73
CA GLY A 496 -5.21 25.21 9.25
C GLY A 496 -5.98 26.18 8.35
N GLU A 497 -6.10 25.88 7.06
CA GLU A 497 -7.00 26.61 6.15
C GLU A 497 -8.47 26.20 6.34
N LEU A 498 -8.71 24.97 6.82
CA LEU A 498 -10.05 24.38 6.95
C LEU A 498 -10.62 24.48 8.37
N TYR A 499 -9.77 24.44 9.38
CA TYR A 499 -10.14 24.40 10.80
C TYR A 499 -9.25 25.35 11.60
N THR A 500 -9.72 25.78 12.77
CA THR A 500 -8.90 26.58 13.70
C THR A 500 -7.97 25.64 14.46
N LEU A 501 -6.65 25.75 14.31
CA LEU A 501 -5.66 24.86 14.92
C LEU A 501 -5.01 25.39 16.20
#